data_AF-A0A3Q8UYH2-F1
#
_entry.id   AF-A0A3Q8UYH2-F1
#
_cell.length_a   1.000
_cell.length_b   1.000
_cell.length_c   1.000
_cell.angle_alpha   90.00
_cell.angle_beta   90.00
_cell.angle_gamma   90.00
#
_symmetry.space_group_name_H-M   'P 1'
#
loop_
_entity.id
_entity.type
_entity.pdbx_description
1 polymer ?
#
loop_
_entity_poly.entity_id
_entity_poly.type
_entity_poly.pdbx_seq_one_letter_code
_entity_poly.pdbx_strand_id
1 'polypeptide(L)'
;MVCSVLTAAGLPAPPQAHPAVVAAAFALRTEPGLAPSAILRSVRGAEARESLAPAEPSPHLVRSVTRALSALPDGADASEGSRVTSWQRSDRAVLDESVARLAATWPLMLSELRIGVAQVALLEGPAIDGFTDFTTHGAIYVNRSRLRTSPRGLPGPVRCAEALVHEGTHTRCNAAQLTAPFLTPAADSAHPLRTPLRADPRPVAGLFQQMVVLARSSALYALLLGGDTTAADALDARRALLVKRARQAIDTLRDRTSLLTGHGLSVLEECSALLRTIAD
;
A
#
# COMPACT_ATOMS: atom_id res chain seq x y z
N MET A 1 23.11 0.30 -1.72
CA MET A 1 24.17 0.20 -0.69
C MET A 1 23.53 0.03 0.69
N VAL A 2 22.76 -1.05 0.89
CA VAL A 2 22.11 -1.42 2.18
C VAL A 2 23.04 -2.32 3.03
N CYS A 3 24.15 -2.76 2.44
CA CYS A 3 25.09 -3.70 3.03
C CYS A 3 26.01 -3.13 4.13
N SER A 4 25.94 -1.86 4.52
CA SER A 4 27.02 -1.25 5.31
C SER A 4 26.87 -1.42 6.83
N VAL A 5 25.66 -1.25 7.40
CA VAL A 5 25.50 -1.18 8.88
C VAL A 5 25.21 -2.54 9.53
N LEU A 6 24.46 -3.44 8.86
CA LEU A 6 24.13 -4.77 9.39
C LEU A 6 25.28 -5.79 9.22
N THR A 7 26.08 -5.63 8.14
CA THR A 7 27.29 -6.43 7.91
C THR A 7 28.40 -6.10 8.91
N ALA A 8 28.49 -4.83 9.36
CA ALA A 8 29.41 -4.42 10.42
C ALA A 8 29.12 -5.08 11.78
N ALA A 9 27.91 -5.64 11.96
CA ALA A 9 27.49 -6.37 13.16
C ALA A 9 27.52 -7.91 12.99
N GLY A 10 28.05 -8.43 11.86
CA GLY A 10 28.18 -9.87 11.62
C GLY A 10 26.86 -10.61 11.38
N LEU A 11 25.77 -9.89 11.07
CA LEU A 11 24.47 -10.49 10.80
C LEU A 11 24.18 -10.51 9.30
N PRO A 12 23.74 -11.65 8.72
CA PRO A 12 23.34 -11.71 7.32
C PRO A 12 22.15 -10.78 7.08
N ALA A 13 22.21 -9.94 6.05
CA ALA A 13 21.11 -9.08 5.68
C ALA A 13 19.90 -9.92 5.24
N PRO A 14 18.71 -9.78 5.87
CA PRO A 14 17.56 -10.58 5.48
C PRO A 14 17.00 -10.11 4.13
N PRO A 15 16.52 -11.04 3.28
CA PRO A 15 15.78 -10.70 2.07
C PRO A 15 14.41 -10.15 2.50
N GLN A 16 14.21 -8.84 2.34
CA GLN A 16 12.98 -8.11 2.73
C GLN A 16 12.66 -8.18 4.24
N ALA A 17 12.73 -7.05 4.95
CA ALA A 17 12.45 -7.01 6.38
C ALA A 17 11.00 -7.43 6.67
N HIS A 18 10.82 -8.44 7.52
CA HIS A 18 9.52 -8.93 7.97
C HIS A 18 8.68 -7.77 8.57
N PRO A 19 7.35 -7.71 8.39
CA PRO A 19 6.52 -6.58 8.82
C PRO A 19 6.69 -6.16 10.29
N ALA A 20 6.84 -7.14 11.19
CA ALA A 20 7.11 -6.87 12.61
C ALA A 20 8.44 -6.14 12.85
N VAL A 21 9.47 -6.36 12.02
CA VAL A 21 10.75 -5.65 12.09
C VAL A 21 10.58 -4.20 11.65
N VAL A 22 9.78 -3.96 10.60
CA VAL A 22 9.47 -2.62 10.11
C VAL A 22 8.66 -1.82 11.14
N ALA A 23 7.63 -2.43 11.73
CA ALA A 23 6.85 -1.83 12.82
C ALA A 23 7.75 -1.42 14.00
N ALA A 24 8.66 -2.32 14.39
CA ALA A 24 9.58 -2.09 15.48
C ALA A 24 10.61 -0.99 15.19
N ALA A 25 11.20 -0.99 13.99
CA ALA A 25 12.13 0.04 13.56
C ALA A 25 11.46 1.43 13.53
N PHE A 26 10.20 1.49 13.09
CA PHE A 26 9.43 2.72 13.15
C PHE A 26 9.17 3.17 14.59
N ALA A 27 8.70 2.26 15.46
CA ALA A 27 8.45 2.56 16.87
C ALA A 27 9.71 3.07 17.59
N LEU A 28 10.88 2.47 17.35
CA LEU A 28 12.15 2.94 17.88
C LEU A 28 12.53 4.35 17.39
N ARG A 29 12.18 4.70 16.15
CA ARG A 29 12.47 6.01 15.57
C ARG A 29 11.55 7.10 16.15
N THR A 30 10.30 6.76 16.44
CA THR A 30 9.29 7.72 16.92
C THR A 30 9.21 7.81 18.44
N GLU A 31 9.61 6.77 19.17
CA GLU A 31 9.54 6.68 20.63
C GLU A 31 10.89 6.24 21.21
N PRO A 32 11.82 7.18 21.47
CA PRO A 32 13.11 6.88 22.07
C PRO A 32 12.90 6.35 23.50
N GLY A 33 13.08 5.04 23.72
CA GLY A 33 12.90 4.40 25.04
C GLY A 33 12.29 3.00 25.02
N LEU A 34 11.80 2.51 23.88
CA LEU A 34 11.25 1.17 23.75
C LEU A 34 12.33 0.07 23.94
N ALA A 35 12.08 -0.87 24.85
CA ALA A 35 13.01 -1.95 25.15
C ALA A 35 13.13 -2.95 23.97
N PRO A 36 14.36 -3.30 23.52
CA PRO A 36 14.59 -4.25 22.43
C PRO A 36 13.93 -5.64 22.63
N SER A 37 13.71 -6.06 23.86
CA SER A 37 13.08 -7.34 24.20
C SER A 37 11.58 -7.41 23.89
N ALA A 38 10.88 -6.27 23.85
CA ALA A 38 9.49 -6.20 23.42
C ALA A 38 9.37 -6.41 21.90
N ILE A 39 10.35 -5.88 21.15
CA ILE A 39 10.45 -6.00 19.69
C ILE A 39 10.68 -7.45 19.27
N LEU A 40 11.64 -8.14 19.90
CA LEU A 40 11.96 -9.53 19.57
C LEU A 40 10.80 -10.50 19.84
N ARG A 41 9.99 -10.25 20.87
CA ARG A 41 8.77 -11.02 21.13
C ARG A 41 7.72 -10.84 20.04
N SER A 42 7.56 -9.62 19.54
CA SER A 42 6.64 -9.30 18.43
C SER A 42 7.04 -9.99 17.13
N VAL A 43 8.35 -10.01 16.82
CA VAL A 43 8.88 -10.68 15.61
C VAL A 43 8.62 -12.19 15.65
N ARG A 44 8.93 -12.87 16.76
CA ARG A 44 8.73 -14.33 16.88
C ARG A 44 7.26 -14.77 16.80
N GLY A 45 6.32 -13.96 17.27
CA GLY A 45 4.89 -14.28 17.21
C GLY A 45 4.29 -14.15 15.81
N ALA A 46 4.99 -13.50 14.87
CA ALA A 46 4.46 -13.19 13.56
C ALA A 46 4.81 -14.23 12.48
N GLU A 47 5.87 -15.02 12.68
CA GLU A 47 6.31 -16.08 11.75
C GLU A 47 5.30 -17.23 11.59
N ALA A 48 4.33 -17.36 12.51
CA ALA A 48 3.35 -18.45 12.51
C ALA A 48 1.99 -18.11 11.85
N ARG A 49 1.81 -16.89 11.33
CA ARG A 49 0.51 -16.44 10.80
C ARG A 49 0.42 -16.64 9.28
N GLU A 50 -0.74 -17.10 8.83
CA GLU A 50 -1.07 -17.13 7.42
C GLU A 50 -1.16 -15.70 6.87
N SER A 51 -0.35 -15.38 5.87
CA SER A 51 -0.33 -14.06 5.23
C SER A 51 -1.62 -13.78 4.47
N LEU A 52 -2.01 -12.51 4.39
CA LEU A 52 -3.28 -12.05 3.81
C LEU A 52 -4.54 -12.61 4.50
N ALA A 53 -4.42 -13.14 5.72
CA ALA A 53 -5.58 -13.65 6.43
C ALA A 53 -6.59 -12.52 6.75
N PRO A 54 -7.90 -12.76 6.56
CA PRO A 54 -8.93 -11.82 7.01
C PRO A 54 -8.86 -11.65 8.54
N ALA A 55 -8.66 -10.41 8.99
CA ALA A 55 -8.58 -10.09 10.42
C ALA A 55 -9.95 -9.76 11.01
N GLU A 56 -10.19 -10.28 12.21
CA GLU A 56 -11.30 -9.85 13.05
C GLU A 56 -11.01 -8.49 13.72
N PRO A 57 -12.05 -7.70 14.05
CA PRO A 57 -11.89 -6.47 14.83
C PRO A 57 -11.09 -6.73 16.10
N SER A 58 -10.03 -5.94 16.28
CA SER A 58 -9.14 -6.05 17.44
C SER A 58 -8.67 -4.67 17.88
N PRO A 59 -8.28 -4.49 19.16
CA PRO A 59 -8.02 -3.17 19.71
C PRO A 59 -6.94 -2.37 18.96
N HIS A 60 -5.88 -3.00 18.45
CA HIS A 60 -4.84 -2.29 17.68
C HIS A 60 -5.35 -1.83 16.32
N LEU A 61 -6.19 -2.63 15.65
CA LEU A 61 -6.78 -2.24 14.37
C LEU A 61 -7.76 -1.08 14.55
N VAL A 62 -8.58 -1.12 15.59
CA VAL A 62 -9.52 -0.03 15.92
C VAL A 62 -8.77 1.27 16.22
N ARG A 63 -7.72 1.23 17.05
CA ARG A 63 -6.88 2.42 17.34
C ARG A 63 -6.26 3.01 16.08
N SER A 64 -5.87 2.18 15.12
CA SER A 64 -5.34 2.63 13.83
C SER A 64 -6.39 3.38 13.01
N VAL A 65 -7.61 2.86 12.94
CA VAL A 65 -8.73 3.58 12.29
C VAL A 65 -9.04 4.89 13.01
N THR A 66 -9.05 4.90 14.35
CA THR A 66 -9.25 6.13 15.12
C THR A 66 -8.21 7.19 14.78
N ARG A 67 -6.92 6.84 14.73
CA ARG A 67 -5.87 7.79 14.32
C ARG A 67 -6.05 8.27 12.89
N ALA A 68 -6.39 7.37 11.97
CA ALA A 68 -6.61 7.73 10.57
C ALA A 68 -7.77 8.73 10.42
N LEU A 69 -8.87 8.53 11.17
CA LEU A 69 -9.99 9.46 11.22
C LEU A 69 -9.61 10.80 11.82
N SER A 70 -8.84 10.81 12.92
CA SER A 70 -8.36 12.06 13.53
C SER A 70 -7.38 12.85 12.65
N ALA A 71 -6.78 12.21 11.64
CA ALA A 71 -5.88 12.84 10.69
C ALA A 71 -6.58 13.30 9.39
N LEU A 72 -7.90 13.14 9.29
CA LEU A 72 -8.66 13.66 8.16
C LEU A 72 -8.69 15.21 8.20
N PRO A 73 -8.65 15.89 7.05
CA PRO A 73 -8.74 17.35 7.01
C PRO A 73 -10.06 17.86 7.58
N ASP A 74 -10.04 19.05 8.18
CA ASP A 74 -11.25 19.75 8.62
C ASP A 74 -12.22 19.94 7.44
N GLY A 75 -13.50 19.62 7.67
CA GLY A 75 -14.55 19.68 6.64
C GLY A 75 -14.66 18.44 5.74
N ALA A 76 -13.81 17.43 5.91
CA ALA A 76 -14.16 16.09 5.43
C ALA A 76 -15.44 15.64 6.16
N ASP A 77 -16.42 15.09 5.43
CA ASP A 77 -17.66 14.59 6.02
C ASP A 77 -17.38 13.31 6.83
N ALA A 78 -16.84 13.51 8.02
CA ALA A 78 -16.52 12.46 8.98
C ALA A 78 -17.74 12.03 9.79
N SER A 79 -18.92 12.63 9.54
CA SER A 79 -20.14 12.40 10.32
C SER A 79 -20.60 10.94 10.28
N GLU A 80 -20.34 10.24 9.17
CA GLU A 80 -20.63 8.81 9.02
C GLU A 80 -19.44 7.89 9.39
N GLY A 81 -18.23 8.43 9.51
CA GLY A 81 -17.03 7.76 10.00
C GLY A 81 -16.57 6.52 9.21
N SER A 82 -15.66 5.74 9.81
CA SER A 82 -15.30 4.40 9.36
C SER A 82 -14.91 3.54 10.55
N ARG A 83 -15.19 2.24 10.50
CA ARG A 83 -14.86 1.31 11.58
C ARG A 83 -14.38 -0.03 11.05
N VAL A 84 -13.55 -0.71 11.84
CA VAL A 84 -13.21 -2.12 11.58
C VAL A 84 -14.44 -2.98 11.85
N THR A 85 -14.77 -3.88 10.93
CA THR A 85 -15.91 -4.79 11.02
C THR A 85 -15.48 -6.24 10.77
N SER A 86 -16.29 -7.19 11.23
CA SER A 86 -16.05 -8.62 11.01
C SER A 86 -16.32 -9.01 9.56
N TRP A 87 -15.54 -9.96 9.07
CA TRP A 87 -15.69 -10.55 7.74
C TRP A 87 -16.87 -11.52 7.69
N GLN A 88 -17.83 -11.28 6.80
CA GLN A 88 -18.90 -12.24 6.52
C GLN A 88 -18.43 -13.34 5.55
N ARG A 89 -19.17 -14.45 5.47
CA ARG A 89 -18.86 -15.54 4.53
C ARG A 89 -18.80 -15.05 3.07
N SER A 90 -19.73 -14.18 2.69
CA SER A 90 -19.76 -13.55 1.36
C SER A 90 -18.55 -12.65 1.11
N ASP A 91 -18.14 -11.86 2.11
CA ASP A 91 -16.94 -11.01 2.02
C ASP A 91 -15.67 -11.87 1.81
N ARG A 92 -15.54 -12.96 2.58
CA ARG A 92 -14.41 -13.89 2.49
C ARG A 92 -14.32 -14.54 1.11
N ALA A 93 -15.45 -14.96 0.55
CA ALA A 93 -15.48 -15.52 -0.80
C ALA A 93 -14.95 -14.54 -1.86
N VAL A 94 -15.24 -13.24 -1.73
CA VAL A 94 -14.67 -12.22 -2.63
C VAL A 94 -13.16 -12.07 -2.44
N LEU A 95 -12.67 -12.06 -1.19
CA LEU A 95 -11.24 -12.01 -0.91
C LEU A 95 -10.50 -13.22 -1.48
N ASP A 96 -11.04 -14.42 -1.28
CA ASP A 96 -10.47 -15.66 -1.79
C ASP A 96 -10.40 -15.64 -3.33
N GLU A 97 -11.46 -15.19 -3.99
CA GLU A 97 -11.49 -15.03 -5.44
C GLU A 97 -10.46 -13.98 -5.92
N SER A 98 -10.32 -12.86 -5.21
CA SER A 98 -9.28 -11.85 -5.49
C SER A 98 -7.87 -12.42 -5.39
N VAL A 99 -7.59 -13.19 -4.34
CA VAL A 99 -6.29 -13.85 -4.14
C VAL A 99 -6.04 -14.88 -5.23
N ALA A 100 -7.04 -15.68 -5.60
CA ALA A 100 -6.94 -16.64 -6.69
C ALA A 100 -6.65 -15.97 -8.04
N ARG A 101 -7.31 -14.84 -8.34
CA ARG A 101 -7.03 -14.03 -9.53
C ARG A 101 -5.61 -13.49 -9.53
N LEU A 102 -5.13 -12.96 -8.41
CA LEU A 102 -3.73 -12.52 -8.28
C LEU A 102 -2.75 -13.68 -8.47
N ALA A 103 -3.05 -14.87 -7.94
CA ALA A 103 -2.21 -16.05 -8.11
C ALA A 103 -2.09 -16.45 -9.60
N ALA A 104 -3.19 -16.39 -10.35
CA ALA A 104 -3.24 -16.73 -11.75
C ALA A 104 -2.58 -15.67 -12.66
N THR A 105 -2.82 -14.40 -12.38
CA THR A 105 -2.45 -13.29 -13.27
C THR A 105 -1.13 -12.63 -12.91
N TRP A 106 -0.76 -12.59 -11.62
CA TRP A 106 0.46 -11.94 -11.14
C TRP A 106 1.06 -12.63 -9.90
N PRO A 107 1.55 -13.87 -10.03
CA PRO A 107 2.02 -14.68 -8.90
C PRO A 107 3.17 -14.02 -8.11
N LEU A 108 4.01 -13.24 -8.78
CA LEU A 108 5.09 -12.48 -8.12
C LEU A 108 4.54 -11.39 -7.18
N MET A 109 3.48 -10.68 -7.59
CA MET A 109 2.84 -9.68 -6.72
C MET A 109 2.16 -10.35 -5.53
N LEU A 110 1.50 -11.49 -5.72
CA LEU A 110 0.93 -12.24 -4.60
C LEU A 110 2.02 -12.70 -3.62
N SER A 111 3.16 -13.17 -4.13
CA SER A 111 4.31 -13.56 -3.29
C SER A 111 4.83 -12.37 -2.48
N GLU A 112 4.95 -11.21 -3.12
CA GLU A 112 5.34 -9.97 -2.44
C GLU A 112 4.33 -9.55 -1.36
N LEU A 113 3.02 -9.61 -1.66
CA LEU A 113 1.96 -9.32 -0.69
C LEU A 113 2.04 -10.26 0.51
N ARG A 114 2.32 -11.55 0.31
CA ARG A 114 2.44 -12.51 1.41
C ARG A 114 3.63 -12.24 2.33
N ILE A 115 4.68 -11.58 1.82
CA ILE A 115 5.81 -11.15 2.65
C ILE A 115 5.44 -9.90 3.45
N GLY A 116 4.81 -8.91 2.80
CA GLY A 116 4.53 -7.61 3.40
C GLY A 116 3.26 -7.55 4.24
N VAL A 117 2.26 -8.39 3.98
CA VAL A 117 0.91 -8.30 4.53
C VAL A 117 0.55 -9.55 5.31
N ALA A 118 0.53 -9.41 6.63
CA ALA A 118 0.10 -10.46 7.54
C ALA A 118 -1.43 -10.58 7.60
N GLN A 119 -2.17 -9.46 7.50
CA GLN A 119 -3.61 -9.48 7.71
C GLN A 119 -4.37 -8.40 6.92
N VAL A 120 -5.61 -8.72 6.56
CA VAL A 120 -6.53 -7.81 5.84
C VAL A 120 -7.70 -7.45 6.75
N ALA A 121 -7.73 -6.21 7.23
CA ALA A 121 -8.81 -5.67 8.05
C ALA A 121 -9.92 -5.10 7.16
N LEU A 122 -11.17 -5.43 7.47
CA LEU A 122 -12.33 -4.94 6.72
C LEU A 122 -12.87 -3.65 7.36
N LEU A 123 -13.07 -2.62 6.54
CA LEU A 123 -13.69 -1.36 6.95
C LEU A 123 -15.15 -1.28 6.52
N GLU A 124 -15.98 -0.68 7.38
CA GLU A 124 -17.34 -0.24 7.09
C GLU A 124 -17.44 1.28 7.28
N GLY A 125 -18.14 1.96 6.36
CA GLY A 125 -18.36 3.41 6.39
C GLY A 125 -17.72 4.14 5.20
N PRO A 126 -18.07 5.42 4.95
CA PRO A 126 -17.63 6.14 3.75
C PRO A 126 -16.30 6.91 3.94
N ALA A 127 -15.85 7.15 5.16
CA ALA A 127 -14.74 8.08 5.41
C ALA A 127 -13.37 7.58 4.89
N ILE A 128 -13.15 6.27 4.82
CA ILE A 128 -11.86 5.67 4.46
C ILE A 128 -12.07 4.52 3.47
N ASP A 129 -11.54 4.67 2.25
CA ASP A 129 -11.56 3.62 1.21
C ASP A 129 -10.55 2.49 1.47
N GLY A 130 -9.46 2.82 2.16
CA GLY A 130 -8.33 1.94 2.49
C GLY A 130 -7.16 2.77 3.00
N PHE A 131 -6.29 2.15 3.79
CA PHE A 131 -5.02 2.75 4.21
C PHE A 131 -4.07 1.69 4.78
N THR A 132 -2.85 2.15 5.08
CA THR A 132 -1.87 1.44 5.91
C THR A 132 -1.39 2.33 7.05
N ASP A 133 -1.00 1.72 8.16
CA ASP A 133 -0.50 2.42 9.34
C ASP A 133 0.78 1.75 9.82
N PHE A 134 1.82 2.54 10.03
CA PHE A 134 3.13 2.06 10.50
C PHE A 134 3.06 1.36 11.87
N THR A 135 2.13 1.76 12.73
CA THR A 135 1.96 1.16 14.06
C THR A 135 1.27 -0.21 14.01
N THR A 136 0.62 -0.55 12.90
CA THR A 136 0.02 -1.87 12.63
C THR A 136 0.63 -2.46 11.37
N HIS A 137 1.92 -2.19 11.10
CA HIS A 137 2.58 -2.59 9.86
C HIS A 137 2.44 -4.10 9.60
N GLY A 138 2.04 -4.43 8.37
CA GLY A 138 1.58 -5.78 7.99
C GLY A 138 0.07 -5.97 8.05
N ALA A 139 -0.69 -5.03 8.61
CA ALA A 139 -2.12 -4.90 8.39
C ALA A 139 -2.40 -3.94 7.24
N ILE A 140 -3.26 -4.36 6.32
CA ILE A 140 -3.87 -3.47 5.33
C ILE A 140 -5.37 -3.37 5.59
N TYR A 141 -5.94 -2.22 5.27
CA TYR A 141 -7.36 -1.96 5.48
C TYR A 141 -8.07 -1.83 4.14
N VAL A 142 -9.13 -2.61 3.93
CA VAL A 142 -9.92 -2.61 2.70
C VAL A 142 -11.36 -2.27 3.05
N ASN A 143 -11.94 -1.27 2.39
CA ASN A 143 -13.35 -0.94 2.58
C ASN A 143 -14.29 -1.98 1.96
N ARG A 144 -15.35 -2.38 2.67
CA ARG A 144 -16.34 -3.37 2.20
C ARG A 144 -16.98 -2.95 0.87
N SER A 145 -17.09 -1.67 0.57
CA SER A 145 -17.56 -1.19 -0.73
C SER A 145 -16.69 -1.68 -1.89
N ARG A 146 -15.40 -1.98 -1.68
CA ARG A 146 -14.46 -2.53 -2.66
C ARG A 146 -14.69 -4.01 -2.94
N LEU A 147 -15.49 -4.70 -2.13
CA LEU A 147 -15.88 -6.10 -2.36
C LEU A 147 -17.09 -6.24 -3.29
N ARG A 148 -17.75 -5.13 -3.64
CA ARG A 148 -18.94 -5.11 -4.50
C ARG A 148 -18.60 -4.70 -5.92
N THR A 149 -19.43 -5.06 -6.89
CA THR A 149 -19.31 -4.51 -8.26
C THR A 149 -19.48 -2.99 -8.22
N SER A 150 -18.62 -2.24 -8.91
CA SER A 150 -18.75 -0.79 -8.97
C SER A 150 -19.95 -0.37 -9.85
N PRO A 151 -20.44 0.87 -9.70
CA PRO A 151 -21.42 1.43 -10.64
C PRO A 151 -20.95 1.47 -12.10
N ARG A 152 -19.64 1.36 -12.34
CA ARG A 152 -19.04 1.30 -13.68
C ARG A 152 -18.77 -0.14 -14.15
N GLY A 153 -19.34 -1.13 -13.48
CA GLY A 153 -19.25 -2.54 -13.88
C GLY A 153 -17.95 -3.25 -13.49
N LEU A 154 -17.05 -2.63 -12.70
CA LEU A 154 -15.85 -3.34 -12.24
C LEU A 154 -16.23 -4.40 -11.20
N PRO A 155 -15.92 -5.70 -11.41
CA PRO A 155 -16.29 -6.75 -10.47
C PRO A 155 -15.64 -6.54 -9.08
N GLY A 156 -16.37 -6.91 -8.03
CA GLY A 156 -15.88 -6.88 -6.65
C GLY A 156 -14.51 -7.55 -6.45
N PRO A 157 -14.30 -8.79 -6.94
CA PRO A 157 -13.00 -9.47 -6.83
C PRO A 157 -11.85 -8.70 -7.49
N VAL A 158 -12.10 -8.00 -8.61
CA VAL A 158 -11.07 -7.17 -9.28
C VAL A 158 -10.76 -5.93 -8.44
N ARG A 159 -11.79 -5.28 -7.90
CA ARG A 159 -11.63 -4.08 -7.05
C ARG A 159 -10.95 -4.41 -5.73
N CYS A 160 -11.23 -5.57 -5.14
CA CYS A 160 -10.55 -6.06 -3.95
C CYS A 160 -9.09 -6.41 -4.27
N ALA A 161 -8.79 -7.06 -5.40
CA ALA A 161 -7.41 -7.28 -5.84
C ALA A 161 -6.64 -5.96 -6.05
N GLU A 162 -7.27 -4.93 -6.64
CA GLU A 162 -6.69 -3.59 -6.74
C GLU A 162 -6.37 -3.02 -5.35
N ALA A 163 -7.28 -3.16 -4.38
CA ALA A 163 -7.05 -2.70 -3.01
C ALA A 163 -5.90 -3.44 -2.31
N LEU A 164 -5.79 -4.76 -2.48
CA LEU A 164 -4.66 -5.53 -1.94
C LEU A 164 -3.32 -5.04 -2.51
N VAL A 165 -3.24 -4.85 -3.84
CA VAL A 165 -2.02 -4.33 -4.50
C VAL A 165 -1.72 -2.90 -4.06
N HIS A 166 -2.75 -2.07 -3.92
CA HIS A 166 -2.63 -0.67 -3.50
C HIS A 166 -2.02 -0.56 -2.10
N GLU A 167 -2.69 -1.15 -1.10
CA GLU A 167 -2.25 -1.06 0.29
C GLU A 167 -0.98 -1.87 0.55
N GLY A 168 -0.84 -3.03 -0.11
CA GLY A 168 0.40 -3.81 -0.05
C GLY A 168 1.60 -3.05 -0.62
N THR A 169 1.40 -2.26 -1.67
CA THR A 169 2.45 -1.39 -2.21
C THR A 169 2.84 -0.28 -1.23
N HIS A 170 1.88 0.34 -0.54
CA HIS A 170 2.21 1.26 0.55
C HIS A 170 3.04 0.58 1.65
N THR A 171 2.65 -0.62 2.06
CA THR A 171 3.39 -1.43 3.04
C THR A 171 4.82 -1.69 2.57
N ARG A 172 5.01 -2.07 1.31
CA ARG A 172 6.35 -2.26 0.74
C ARG A 172 7.17 -0.97 0.70
N CYS A 173 6.59 0.14 0.25
CA CYS A 173 7.28 1.44 0.21
C CYS A 173 7.74 1.85 1.62
N ASN A 174 6.87 1.67 2.61
CA ASN A 174 7.14 1.93 4.02
C ASN A 174 8.30 1.08 4.55
N ALA A 175 8.41 -0.19 4.14
CA ALA A 175 9.52 -1.06 4.50
C ALA A 175 10.82 -0.66 3.78
N ALA A 176 10.76 -0.42 2.46
CA ALA A 176 11.93 -0.11 1.64
C ALA A 176 12.61 1.19 2.07
N GLN A 177 11.83 2.25 2.36
CA GLN A 177 12.36 3.56 2.74
C GLN A 177 13.16 3.55 4.06
N LEU A 178 12.98 2.54 4.91
CA LEU A 178 13.79 2.38 6.12
C LEU A 178 15.24 1.98 5.80
N THR A 179 15.47 1.32 4.67
CA THR A 179 16.80 0.85 4.25
C THR A 179 17.44 1.76 3.23
N ALA A 180 16.64 2.34 2.34
CA ALA A 180 17.07 3.28 1.32
C ALA A 180 15.99 4.35 1.16
N PRO A 181 16.17 5.55 1.74
CA PRO A 181 15.20 6.62 1.62
C PRO A 181 14.97 7.00 0.14
N PHE A 182 13.71 7.20 -0.24
CA PHE A 182 13.36 7.67 -1.59
C PHE A 182 13.55 9.17 -1.76
N LEU A 183 13.41 9.92 -0.66
CA LEU A 183 13.43 11.38 -0.64
C LEU A 183 14.64 11.90 0.14
N THR A 184 15.13 13.07 -0.27
CA THR A 184 16.14 13.82 0.47
C THR A 184 15.50 14.51 1.69
N PRO A 185 16.27 14.91 2.72
CA PRO A 185 15.73 15.67 3.85
C PRO A 185 15.04 16.99 3.44
N ALA A 186 15.44 17.59 2.32
CA ALA A 186 14.81 18.80 1.81
C ALA A 186 13.33 18.61 1.44
N ALA A 187 12.90 17.37 1.17
CA ALA A 187 11.51 17.06 0.86
C ALA A 187 10.56 17.24 2.05
N ASP A 188 11.07 17.15 3.29
CA ASP A 188 10.28 17.32 4.51
C ASP A 188 9.87 18.79 4.72
N SER A 189 10.65 19.73 4.17
CA SER A 189 10.38 21.17 4.21
C SER A 189 9.74 21.71 2.92
N ALA A 190 9.52 20.85 1.92
CA ALA A 190 8.93 21.27 0.66
C ALA A 190 7.44 21.61 0.83
N HIS A 191 6.96 22.61 0.08
CA HIS A 191 5.55 22.95 0.08
C HIS A 191 4.68 21.76 -0.35
N PRO A 192 3.58 21.48 0.38
CA PRO A 192 2.64 20.42 -0.01
C PRO A 192 2.13 20.60 -1.44
N LEU A 193 1.98 19.48 -2.15
CA LEU A 193 1.61 19.45 -3.56
C LEU A 193 0.21 18.88 -3.73
N ARG A 194 -0.56 19.42 -4.67
CA ARG A 194 -1.79 18.75 -5.13
C ARG A 194 -1.43 17.40 -5.71
N THR A 195 -2.22 16.38 -5.39
CA THR A 195 -1.98 15.02 -5.88
C THR A 195 -3.10 14.59 -6.85
N PRO A 196 -2.83 13.72 -7.82
CA PRO A 196 -3.86 13.27 -8.77
C PRO A 196 -5.08 12.54 -8.18
N LEU A 197 -5.01 12.13 -6.90
CA LEU A 197 -6.05 11.35 -6.23
C LEU A 197 -6.82 12.16 -5.18
N ARG A 198 -6.30 13.31 -4.72
CA ARG A 198 -6.90 14.10 -3.65
C ARG A 198 -6.82 15.60 -3.96
N ALA A 199 -7.87 16.33 -3.60
CA ALA A 199 -7.92 17.78 -3.76
C ALA A 199 -7.02 18.52 -2.76
N ASP A 200 -6.82 17.94 -1.56
CA ASP A 200 -5.95 18.52 -0.53
C ASP A 200 -4.46 18.37 -0.90
N PRO A 201 -3.64 19.41 -0.67
CA PRO A 201 -2.19 19.31 -0.80
C PRO A 201 -1.60 18.25 0.14
N ARG A 202 -0.65 17.45 -0.36
CA ARG A 202 0.02 16.38 0.39
C ARG A 202 1.53 16.60 0.41
N PRO A 203 2.24 16.07 1.44
CA PRO A 203 3.70 16.00 1.41
C PRO A 203 4.21 15.24 0.18
N VAL A 204 5.43 15.56 -0.27
CA VAL A 204 6.08 14.93 -1.42
C VAL A 204 6.17 13.40 -1.26
N ALA A 205 6.35 12.90 -0.03
CA ALA A 205 6.31 11.47 0.29
C ALA A 205 5.00 10.80 -0.13
N GLY A 206 3.86 11.47 0.08
CA GLY A 206 2.55 10.97 -0.33
C GLY A 206 2.46 10.84 -1.85
N LEU A 207 2.93 11.84 -2.60
CA LEU A 207 2.96 11.81 -4.05
C LEU A 207 3.87 10.69 -4.59
N PHE A 208 5.04 10.51 -3.99
CA PHE A 208 5.98 9.45 -4.36
C PHE A 208 5.36 8.07 -4.19
N GLN A 209 4.80 7.76 -3.02
CA GLN A 209 4.14 6.47 -2.81
C GLN A 209 2.95 6.26 -3.75
N GLN A 210 2.16 7.31 -3.98
CA GLN A 210 1.04 7.28 -4.89
C GLN A 210 1.46 6.96 -6.33
N MET A 211 2.59 7.49 -6.82
CA MET A 211 3.14 7.14 -8.13
C MET A 211 3.37 5.62 -8.25
N VAL A 212 4.05 5.02 -7.27
CA VAL A 212 4.37 3.58 -7.28
C VAL A 212 3.09 2.75 -7.25
N VAL A 213 2.14 3.13 -6.39
CA VAL A 213 0.83 2.49 -6.28
C VAL A 213 0.06 2.55 -7.60
N LEU A 214 -0.04 3.73 -8.22
CA LEU A 214 -0.74 3.91 -9.48
C LEU A 214 -0.12 3.09 -10.61
N ALA A 215 1.22 3.08 -10.72
CA ALA A 215 1.91 2.29 -11.73
C ALA A 215 1.65 0.78 -11.58
N ARG A 216 1.70 0.26 -10.35
CA ARG A 216 1.42 -1.16 -10.07
C ARG A 216 -0.05 -1.51 -10.23
N SER A 217 -0.98 -0.67 -9.79
CA SER A 217 -2.40 -0.87 -10.07
C SER A 217 -2.68 -0.87 -11.56
N SER A 218 -2.05 0.00 -12.36
CA SER A 218 -2.18 -0.02 -13.83
C SER A 218 -1.67 -1.35 -14.42
N ALA A 219 -0.54 -1.87 -13.95
CA ALA A 219 0.00 -3.14 -14.42
C ALA A 219 -0.93 -4.33 -14.09
N LEU A 220 -1.57 -4.34 -12.91
CA LEU A 220 -2.59 -5.32 -12.57
C LEU A 220 -3.70 -5.35 -13.63
N TYR A 221 -4.24 -4.19 -14.01
CA TYR A 221 -5.30 -4.14 -15.02
C TYR A 221 -4.84 -4.56 -16.42
N ALA A 222 -3.61 -4.21 -16.81
CA ALA A 222 -3.04 -4.66 -18.09
C ALA A 222 -2.95 -6.19 -18.15
N LEU A 223 -2.48 -6.83 -17.08
CA LEU A 223 -2.41 -8.29 -16.99
C LEU A 223 -3.80 -8.95 -16.98
N LEU A 224 -4.78 -8.34 -16.30
CA LEU A 224 -6.16 -8.83 -16.27
C LEU A 224 -6.86 -8.72 -17.63
N LEU A 225 -6.56 -7.68 -18.43
CA LEU A 225 -7.06 -7.51 -19.79
C LEU A 225 -6.48 -8.52 -20.78
N GLY A 226 -5.29 -9.07 -20.49
CA GLY A 226 -4.70 -10.14 -21.28
C GLY A 226 -5.38 -11.51 -21.09
N GLY A 227 -6.33 -11.62 -20.15
CA GLY A 227 -7.14 -12.82 -19.93
C GLY A 227 -8.56 -12.71 -20.50
N ASP A 228 -9.30 -13.82 -20.46
CA ASP A 228 -10.72 -13.82 -20.82
C ASP A 228 -11.55 -13.15 -19.72
N THR A 229 -12.28 -12.08 -20.08
CA THR A 229 -13.08 -11.30 -19.14
C THR A 229 -14.27 -10.63 -19.82
N THR A 230 -15.44 -10.78 -19.21
CA THR A 230 -16.68 -10.12 -19.65
C THR A 230 -16.75 -8.64 -19.26
N ALA A 231 -15.77 -8.14 -18.50
CA ALA A 231 -15.72 -6.76 -18.01
C ALA A 231 -14.63 -5.92 -18.70
N ALA A 232 -14.15 -6.33 -19.89
CA ALA A 232 -13.01 -5.72 -20.59
C ALA A 232 -13.08 -4.19 -20.66
N ASP A 233 -14.21 -3.62 -21.08
CA ASP A 233 -14.38 -2.16 -21.18
C ASP A 233 -14.22 -1.45 -19.83
N ALA A 234 -14.78 -2.01 -18.75
CA ALA A 234 -14.68 -1.45 -17.40
C ALA A 234 -13.24 -1.53 -16.88
N LEU A 235 -12.53 -2.63 -17.18
CA LEU A 235 -11.12 -2.80 -16.84
C LEU A 235 -10.24 -1.81 -17.61
N ASP A 236 -10.46 -1.65 -18.91
CA ASP A 236 -9.67 -0.74 -19.74
C ASP A 236 -9.89 0.73 -19.35
N ALA A 237 -11.14 1.13 -19.15
CA ALA A 237 -11.46 2.48 -18.67
C ALA A 237 -10.80 2.77 -17.31
N ARG A 238 -10.75 1.78 -16.42
CA ARG A 238 -10.06 1.91 -15.13
C ARG A 238 -8.54 1.98 -15.31
N ARG A 239 -7.95 1.13 -16.14
CA ARG A 239 -6.52 1.14 -16.49
C ARG A 239 -6.10 2.50 -17.02
N ALA A 240 -6.82 3.02 -18.02
CA ALA A 240 -6.52 4.29 -18.67
C ALA A 240 -6.54 5.46 -17.65
N LEU A 241 -7.52 5.48 -16.74
CA LEU A 241 -7.58 6.47 -15.67
C LEU A 241 -6.36 6.38 -14.73
N LEU A 242 -5.96 5.17 -14.33
CA LEU A 242 -4.81 4.95 -13.45
C LEU A 242 -3.50 5.36 -14.15
N VAL A 243 -3.32 4.99 -15.42
CA VAL A 243 -2.14 5.37 -16.23
C VAL A 243 -2.04 6.88 -16.36
N LYS A 244 -3.16 7.56 -16.67
CA LYS A 244 -3.19 9.03 -16.75
C LYS A 244 -2.73 9.67 -15.44
N ARG A 245 -3.24 9.21 -14.30
CA ARG A 245 -2.87 9.72 -12.97
C ARG A 245 -1.42 9.40 -12.62
N ALA A 246 -0.93 8.22 -13.00
CA ALA A 246 0.45 7.81 -12.75
C ALA A 246 1.43 8.71 -13.53
N ARG A 247 1.14 9.00 -14.81
CA ARG A 247 1.93 9.94 -15.63
C ARG A 247 1.98 11.33 -15.00
N GLN A 248 0.85 11.86 -14.55
CA GLN A 248 0.80 13.15 -13.83
C GLN A 248 1.69 13.17 -12.58
N ALA A 249 1.71 12.08 -11.80
CA ALA A 249 2.57 11.98 -10.62
C ALA A 249 4.06 11.92 -11.00
N ILE A 250 4.42 11.15 -12.04
CA ILE A 250 5.79 11.07 -12.56
C ILE A 250 6.27 12.43 -13.04
N ASP A 251 5.49 13.13 -13.86
CA ASP A 251 5.86 14.43 -14.40
C ASP A 251 6.09 15.44 -13.27
N THR A 252 5.19 15.46 -12.28
CA THR A 252 5.32 16.32 -11.09
C THR A 252 6.60 16.03 -10.29
N LEU A 253 7.02 14.76 -10.20
CA LEU A 253 8.25 14.37 -9.50
C LEU A 253 9.51 14.61 -10.35
N ARG A 254 9.42 14.55 -11.69
CA ARG A 254 10.51 14.91 -12.61
C ARG A 254 10.86 16.39 -12.55
N ASP A 255 9.87 17.24 -12.33
CA ASP A 255 10.09 18.67 -12.08
C ASP A 255 10.78 18.95 -10.73
N ARG A 256 10.94 17.92 -9.88
CA ARG A 256 11.42 18.01 -8.49
C ARG A 256 12.46 16.95 -8.16
N THR A 257 13.27 16.56 -9.14
CA THR A 257 14.31 15.52 -8.98
C THR A 257 15.31 15.81 -7.86
N SER A 258 15.55 17.07 -7.52
CA SER A 258 16.38 17.48 -6.37
C SER A 258 15.83 17.03 -5.00
N LEU A 259 14.54 16.72 -4.92
CA LEU A 259 13.89 16.17 -3.72
C LEU A 259 14.01 14.65 -3.62
N LEU A 260 14.49 13.98 -4.67
CA LEU A 260 14.65 12.53 -4.73
C LEU A 260 16.10 12.14 -4.45
N THR A 261 16.28 11.02 -3.75
CA THR A 261 17.60 10.37 -3.67
C THR A 261 17.90 9.64 -4.98
N GLY A 262 19.14 9.16 -5.16
CA GLY A 262 19.46 8.25 -6.27
C GLY A 262 18.57 7.00 -6.32
N HIS A 263 18.15 6.48 -5.16
CA HIS A 263 17.20 5.38 -5.09
C HIS A 263 15.79 5.79 -5.53
N GLY A 264 15.31 6.96 -5.06
CA GLY A 264 14.02 7.51 -5.49
C GLY A 264 13.96 7.76 -6.99
N LEU A 265 15.05 8.24 -7.60
CA LEU A 265 15.17 8.43 -9.05
C LEU A 265 15.08 7.10 -9.81
N SER A 266 15.76 6.05 -9.34
CA SER A 266 15.67 4.70 -9.94
C SER A 266 14.22 4.20 -9.96
N VAL A 267 13.53 4.29 -8.81
CA VAL A 267 12.14 3.81 -8.68
C VAL A 267 11.19 4.64 -9.55
N LEU A 268 11.41 5.95 -9.69
CA LEU A 268 10.64 6.80 -10.60
C LEU A 268 10.81 6.36 -12.05
N GLU A 269 12.03 6.06 -12.48
CA GLU A 269 12.29 5.59 -13.85
C GLU A 269 11.77 4.17 -14.10
N GLU A 270 11.84 3.27 -13.11
CA GLU A 270 11.21 1.95 -13.17
C GLU A 270 9.69 2.07 -13.36
N CYS A 271 9.03 2.96 -12.61
CA CYS A 271 7.60 3.23 -12.78
C CYS A 271 7.28 3.80 -14.17
N SER A 272 8.12 4.72 -14.67
CA SER A 272 7.96 5.29 -16.01
C SER A 272 8.12 4.23 -17.11
N ALA A 273 9.11 3.35 -17.00
CA ALA A 273 9.33 2.26 -17.94
C ALA A 273 8.19 1.24 -17.94
N LEU A 274 7.69 0.88 -16.75
CA LEU A 274 6.53 0.01 -16.61
C LEU A 274 5.31 0.61 -17.33
N LEU A 275 5.03 1.90 -17.13
CA LEU A 275 3.89 2.56 -17.78
C LEU A 275 3.99 2.64 -19.31
N ARG A 276 5.20 2.70 -19.88
CA ARG A 276 5.38 2.60 -21.34
C ARG A 276 4.99 1.20 -21.81
N THR A 277 5.53 0.18 -21.16
CA THR A 277 5.31 -1.23 -21.50
C THR A 277 3.84 -1.64 -21.47
N ILE A 278 3.04 -1.10 -20.54
CA ILE A 278 1.63 -1.48 -20.37
C ILE A 278 0.63 -0.54 -21.06
N ALA A 279 1.09 0.57 -21.64
CA ALA A 279 0.22 1.53 -22.33
C ALA A 279 0.22 1.32 -23.84
N ASP A 280 1.29 0.74 -24.37
CA ASP A 280 1.39 0.21 -25.74
C ASP A 280 0.63 -1.12 -25.87
#